data_AF-A0AAP4UGH6-F1
#
_entry.id   AF-A0AAP4UGH6-F1
#
_cell.length_a   1.000
_cell.length_b   1.000
_cell.length_c   1.000
_cell.angle_alpha   90.00
_cell.angle_beta   90.00
_cell.angle_gamma   90.00
#
_symmetry.space_group_name_H-M   'P 1'
#
loop_
_entity.id
_entity.type
_entity.pdbx_description
1 polymer ?
#
loop_
_entity_poly.entity_id
_entity_poly.type
_entity_poly.pdbx_seq_one_letter_code
_entity_poly.pdbx_strand_id
1 'polypeptide(L)'
;MFKGKKQKTIVTSLIVGISLTLTACEWAEDLLDEVSDSTSSTGYYQFVNLVPQSPIIEFLVDDQSIAELAFGDASTIESVAKDSYDLGFNQILPNSSNDEFTSNDGVSVSNDIISTYIIYGDTDVPSSLTLTTDISELFDEDFDENYDAIIQFIHLSNSAFDIDVYWLNEGEDLLNKVADHTLSYENSSDEVEIQSGIYKLVLTESGTDNIIASSDSITVSTGDAQIFALTNYLTAGSDDPVYSIINIETDSARELTNEAQAAKIRFSHGISAPDYSDIFLDIYLTDPDIDNEANLIANTLEFGALSNLVDIEIENVDTSDTRSFYIMDSIKEEKIDTFSVDLQPSSRMLILTSGDTSSSITVNDYEEELRIIDTHAKVLISHSIDDIKSDAIDVLIINDGSNPDTYSAQIELSYMGNADYELESGDYDVYIYNASTGELIIETSLRGIEKGEVVNLIATDYTYGGTPYQLHTYYNE
;
A
#
# COMPACT_ATOMS: atom_id res chain seq x y z
N MET A 1 -0.54 -65.72 -37.11
CA MET A 1 -0.51 -65.65 -35.63
C MET A 1 -0.61 -64.20 -35.25
N PHE A 2 -1.79 -63.84 -34.73
CA PHE A 2 -2.28 -62.60 -34.13
C PHE A 2 -1.62 -61.23 -34.42
N LYS A 3 -2.33 -60.43 -35.23
CA LYS A 3 -2.39 -58.97 -35.12
C LYS A 3 -3.14 -58.61 -33.83
N GLY A 4 -2.48 -57.93 -32.89
CA GLY A 4 -3.09 -57.34 -31.68
C GLY A 4 -3.39 -55.86 -31.90
N LYS A 5 -4.66 -55.48 -31.79
CA LYS A 5 -5.19 -54.12 -31.92
C LYS A 5 -4.63 -53.19 -30.83
N LYS A 6 -4.23 -51.97 -31.24
CA LYS A 6 -4.07 -50.82 -30.34
C LYS A 6 -5.44 -50.43 -29.78
N GLN A 7 -5.62 -50.51 -28.46
CA GLN A 7 -6.71 -49.82 -27.78
C GLN A 7 -6.31 -48.34 -27.66
N LYS A 8 -7.07 -47.46 -28.33
CA LYS A 8 -7.05 -46.02 -28.04
C LYS A 8 -7.85 -45.82 -26.75
N THR A 9 -7.17 -45.48 -25.67
CA THR A 9 -7.82 -44.86 -24.51
C THR A 9 -8.00 -43.39 -24.87
N ILE A 10 -9.24 -43.00 -25.15
CA ILE A 10 -9.64 -41.59 -25.24
C ILE A 10 -9.79 -41.15 -23.78
N VAL A 11 -8.85 -40.36 -23.28
CA VAL A 11 -9.05 -39.59 -22.05
C VAL A 11 -9.80 -38.35 -22.49
N THR A 12 -11.10 -38.32 -22.19
CA THR A 12 -11.92 -37.13 -22.34
C THR A 12 -11.46 -36.13 -21.29
N SER A 13 -10.73 -35.09 -21.69
CA SER A 13 -10.50 -33.93 -20.83
C SER A 13 -11.85 -33.30 -20.54
N LEU A 14 -12.33 -33.48 -19.31
CA LEU A 14 -13.43 -32.73 -18.77
C LEU A 14 -12.87 -31.35 -18.42
N ILE A 15 -13.08 -30.37 -19.31
CA ILE A 15 -12.88 -28.97 -18.98
C ILE A 15 -14.03 -28.62 -18.03
N VAL A 16 -13.73 -28.60 -16.73
CA VAL A 16 -14.57 -27.93 -15.75
C VAL A 16 -14.35 -26.45 -16.00
N GLY A 17 -15.29 -25.83 -16.73
CA GLY A 17 -15.39 -24.39 -16.77
C GLY A 17 -15.74 -23.94 -15.36
N ILE A 18 -14.78 -23.38 -14.64
CA ILE A 18 -15.05 -22.57 -13.47
C ILE A 18 -15.71 -21.32 -14.03
N SER A 19 -17.05 -21.32 -13.98
CA SER A 19 -17.83 -20.10 -14.05
C SER A 19 -17.38 -19.25 -12.88
N LEU A 20 -16.56 -18.24 -13.14
CA LEU A 20 -16.42 -17.08 -12.26
C LEU A 20 -17.79 -16.42 -12.23
N THR A 21 -18.58 -16.73 -11.22
CA THR A 21 -19.74 -15.91 -10.86
C THR A 21 -19.17 -14.61 -10.30
N LEU A 22 -19.38 -13.51 -11.01
CA LEU A 22 -19.19 -12.18 -10.46
C LEU A 22 -20.03 -12.07 -9.18
N THR A 23 -19.38 -11.87 -8.05
CA THR A 23 -20.03 -11.55 -6.77
C THR A 23 -20.36 -10.06 -6.62
N ALA A 24 -20.10 -9.24 -7.64
CA ALA A 24 -20.38 -7.80 -7.65
C ALA A 24 -21.88 -7.44 -7.83
N CYS A 25 -22.80 -8.41 -7.81
CA CYS A 25 -24.23 -8.18 -8.12
C CYS A 25 -25.20 -8.60 -7.01
N GLU A 26 -24.73 -9.14 -5.86
CA GLU A 26 -25.65 -9.48 -4.76
C GLU A 26 -26.04 -8.26 -3.92
N TRP A 27 -25.19 -7.23 -3.83
CA TRP A 27 -25.45 -6.02 -3.02
C TRP A 27 -26.48 -5.10 -3.69
N ALA A 28 -26.37 -4.87 -5.00
CA ALA A 28 -27.35 -4.09 -5.75
C ALA A 28 -28.73 -4.79 -5.68
N GLU A 29 -28.80 -6.12 -5.78
CA GLU A 29 -30.06 -6.87 -5.67
C GLU A 29 -30.72 -6.77 -4.28
N ASP A 30 -29.95 -6.73 -3.18
CA ASP A 30 -30.51 -6.59 -1.82
C ASP A 30 -30.99 -5.15 -1.54
N LEU A 31 -30.26 -4.13 -2.03
CA LEU A 31 -30.73 -2.73 -2.01
C LEU A 31 -31.98 -2.53 -2.89
N LEU A 32 -32.05 -3.22 -4.04
CA LEU A 32 -33.20 -3.18 -4.96
C LEU A 32 -34.50 -3.72 -4.32
N ASP A 33 -34.42 -4.74 -3.45
CA ASP A 33 -35.58 -5.26 -2.74
C ASP A 33 -36.05 -4.30 -1.60
N GLU A 34 -35.13 -3.60 -0.91
CA GLU A 34 -35.45 -2.72 0.22
C GLU A 34 -35.97 -1.32 -0.18
N VAL A 35 -35.47 -0.71 -1.27
CA VAL A 35 -35.88 0.64 -1.72
C VAL A 35 -37.27 0.64 -2.37
N SER A 36 -37.73 -0.51 -2.89
CA SER A 36 -39.04 -0.64 -3.55
C SER A 36 -40.27 -0.52 -2.62
N ASP A 37 -40.07 -0.57 -1.29
CA ASP A 37 -41.13 -0.33 -0.31
C ASP A 37 -41.09 1.12 0.18
N SER A 38 -41.93 1.98 -0.40
CA SER A 38 -42.14 3.41 -0.02
C SER A 38 -42.55 3.68 1.45
N THR A 39 -42.40 2.69 2.32
CA THR A 39 -42.53 2.76 3.78
C THR A 39 -41.25 2.41 4.55
N SER A 40 -40.12 2.16 3.86
CA SER A 40 -38.83 1.87 4.50
C SER A 40 -38.42 3.07 5.38
N SER A 41 -37.97 2.77 6.60
CA SER A 41 -37.45 3.75 7.54
C SER A 41 -35.94 3.57 7.69
N THR A 42 -35.30 3.17 6.59
CA THR A 42 -33.96 2.60 6.58
C THR A 42 -33.05 3.54 5.82
N GLY A 43 -31.88 3.81 6.39
CA GLY A 43 -30.79 4.53 5.73
C GLY A 43 -29.49 3.78 5.96
N TYR A 44 -28.38 4.39 5.59
CA TYR A 44 -27.10 3.70 5.58
C TYR A 44 -25.98 4.55 6.18
N TYR A 45 -24.99 3.90 6.78
CA TYR A 45 -23.74 4.55 7.15
C TYR A 45 -22.52 3.78 6.64
N GLN A 46 -21.40 4.50 6.52
CA GLN A 46 -20.08 3.96 6.25
C GLN A 46 -19.04 4.78 7.02
N PHE A 47 -17.95 4.14 7.44
CA PHE A 47 -16.86 4.80 8.15
C PHE A 47 -15.57 4.70 7.37
N VAL A 48 -14.78 5.77 7.36
CA VAL A 48 -13.52 5.83 6.59
C VAL A 48 -12.42 6.44 7.45
N ASN A 49 -11.25 5.79 7.47
CA ASN A 49 -10.06 6.34 8.11
C ASN A 49 -9.13 6.98 7.06
N LEU A 50 -9.14 8.31 6.98
CA LEU A 50 -8.22 9.11 6.16
C LEU A 50 -7.25 9.94 7.00
N VAL A 51 -7.01 9.56 8.26
CA VAL A 51 -6.00 10.21 9.12
C VAL A 51 -4.61 9.72 8.69
N PRO A 52 -3.81 10.56 7.98
CA PRO A 52 -2.70 10.05 7.15
C PRO A 52 -1.58 9.36 7.92
N GLN A 53 -1.35 9.76 9.16
CA GLN A 53 -0.28 9.26 10.02
C GLN A 53 -0.81 8.40 11.19
N SER A 54 -2.08 7.99 11.09
CA SER A 54 -2.71 7.16 12.12
C SER A 54 -2.22 5.70 12.10
N PRO A 55 -2.24 5.04 13.27
CA PRO A 55 -2.27 3.57 13.32
C PRO A 55 -3.63 3.06 12.81
N ILE A 56 -3.88 1.76 12.92
CA ILE A 56 -5.23 1.20 12.73
C ILE A 56 -6.17 1.81 13.79
N ILE A 57 -7.36 2.23 13.35
CA ILE A 57 -8.40 2.82 14.20
C ILE A 57 -9.56 1.84 14.31
N GLU A 58 -9.94 1.48 15.53
CA GLU A 58 -11.18 0.77 15.83
C GLU A 58 -12.34 1.77 15.88
N PHE A 59 -13.40 1.50 15.12
CA PHE A 59 -14.63 2.28 15.05
C PHE A 59 -15.72 1.60 15.88
N LEU A 60 -16.37 2.40 16.73
CA LEU A 60 -17.45 1.96 17.58
C LEU A 60 -18.74 2.73 17.28
N VAL A 61 -19.85 2.00 17.22
CA VAL A 61 -21.21 2.55 17.13
C VAL A 61 -21.98 2.08 18.36
N ASP A 62 -22.53 3.01 19.14
CA ASP A 62 -23.24 2.72 20.40
C ASP A 62 -22.45 1.76 21.33
N ASP A 63 -21.16 2.05 21.53
CA ASP A 63 -20.19 1.26 22.30
C ASP A 63 -19.91 -0.16 21.75
N GLN A 64 -20.30 -0.48 20.50
CA GLN A 64 -19.98 -1.75 19.84
C GLN A 64 -18.96 -1.53 18.73
N SER A 65 -17.86 -2.29 18.76
CA SER A 65 -16.86 -2.33 17.70
C SER A 65 -17.48 -2.90 16.43
N ILE A 66 -17.38 -2.15 15.33
CA ILE A 66 -17.94 -2.51 14.02
C ILE A 66 -16.87 -2.70 12.95
N ALA A 67 -15.71 -2.06 13.09
CA ALA A 67 -14.61 -2.12 12.13
C ALA A 67 -13.28 -1.72 12.77
N GLU A 68 -12.18 -2.27 12.23
CA GLU A 68 -10.82 -1.80 12.45
C GLU A 68 -10.27 -1.37 11.09
N LEU A 69 -9.97 -0.08 10.92
CA LEU A 69 -9.64 0.51 9.63
C LEU A 69 -8.23 1.10 9.65
N ALA A 70 -7.36 0.61 8.75
CA ALA A 70 -6.09 1.27 8.48
C ALA A 70 -6.33 2.57 7.68
N PHE A 71 -5.27 3.36 7.53
CA PHE A 71 -5.34 4.54 6.66
C PHE A 71 -5.70 4.12 5.22
N GLY A 72 -6.70 4.79 4.63
CA GLY A 72 -7.20 4.51 3.29
C GLY A 72 -8.31 3.47 3.25
N ASP A 73 -8.65 2.83 4.38
CA ASP A 73 -9.71 1.83 4.45
C ASP A 73 -11.08 2.46 4.76
N ALA A 74 -12.13 1.76 4.34
CA ALA A 74 -13.51 2.02 4.69
C ALA A 74 -14.20 0.75 5.20
N SER A 75 -15.19 0.93 6.09
CA SER A 75 -16.11 -0.13 6.45
C SER A 75 -16.99 -0.50 5.25
N THR A 76 -17.64 -1.67 5.32
CA THR A 76 -18.81 -1.92 4.48
C THR A 76 -19.92 -0.94 4.84
N ILE A 77 -20.78 -0.59 3.88
CA ILE A 77 -22.03 0.09 4.17
C ILE A 77 -22.95 -0.82 5.00
N GLU A 78 -23.54 -0.29 6.07
CA GLU A 78 -24.54 -0.99 6.88
C GLU A 78 -25.92 -0.35 6.77
N SER A 79 -26.94 -1.18 6.58
CA SER A 79 -28.35 -0.78 6.55
C SER A 79 -28.89 -0.68 7.97
N VAL A 80 -29.35 0.52 8.36
CA VAL A 80 -29.80 0.81 9.73
C VAL A 80 -31.06 1.66 9.77
N ALA A 81 -31.73 1.65 10.93
CA ALA A 81 -32.90 2.51 11.11
C ALA A 81 -32.49 3.99 11.05
N LYS A 82 -33.40 4.83 10.54
CA LYS A 82 -33.28 6.28 10.65
C LYS A 82 -33.18 6.70 12.12
N ASP A 83 -31.99 7.09 12.55
CA ASP A 83 -31.72 7.63 13.88
C ASP A 83 -30.40 8.42 13.88
N SER A 84 -30.02 8.95 15.05
CA SER A 84 -28.67 9.40 15.33
C SER A 84 -27.94 8.31 16.12
N TYR A 85 -26.73 7.97 15.68
CA TYR A 85 -25.88 6.97 16.32
C TYR A 85 -24.69 7.65 16.98
N ASP A 86 -24.35 7.22 18.19
CA ASP A 86 -23.17 7.72 18.91
C ASP A 86 -21.93 6.96 18.42
N LEU A 87 -20.86 7.70 18.12
CA LEU A 87 -19.61 7.15 17.61
C LEU A 87 -18.51 7.19 18.67
N GLY A 88 -17.62 6.21 18.61
CA GLY A 88 -16.38 6.15 19.39
C GLY A 88 -15.23 5.62 18.54
N PHE A 89 -14.00 5.96 18.94
CA PHE A 89 -12.79 5.58 18.19
C PHE A 89 -11.66 5.22 19.16
N ASN A 90 -10.99 4.11 18.91
CA ASN A 90 -9.78 3.71 19.65
C ASN A 90 -8.60 3.55 18.69
N GLN A 91 -7.44 4.05 19.08
CA GLN A 91 -6.20 3.76 18.36
C GLN A 91 -5.68 2.39 18.80
N ILE A 92 -5.41 1.51 17.84
CA ILE A 92 -4.77 0.22 18.09
C ILE A 92 -3.27 0.46 18.14
N LEU A 93 -2.67 0.29 19.32
CA LEU A 93 -1.24 0.53 19.55
C LEU A 93 -0.47 -0.80 19.65
N PRO A 94 0.80 -0.84 19.21
CA PRO A 94 1.60 -2.04 19.34
C PRO A 94 1.92 -2.33 20.81
N ASN A 95 1.66 -3.57 21.25
CA ASN A 95 2.11 -4.10 22.54
C ASN A 95 1.57 -3.41 23.82
N SER A 96 0.64 -2.46 23.71
CA SER A 96 -0.03 -1.81 24.83
C SER A 96 -1.56 -1.92 24.75
N SER A 97 -2.27 -1.38 25.73
CA SER A 97 -3.73 -1.27 25.66
C SER A 97 -4.09 -0.17 24.67
N ASN A 98 -5.03 -0.45 23.77
CA ASN A 98 -5.63 0.55 22.87
C ASN A 98 -5.91 1.85 23.64
N ASP A 99 -5.47 2.97 23.06
CA ASP A 99 -5.72 4.27 23.66
C ASP A 99 -7.10 4.75 23.21
N GLU A 100 -7.92 5.11 24.20
CA GLU A 100 -9.23 5.69 23.94
C GLU A 100 -8.97 7.11 23.46
N PHE A 101 -9.04 7.25 22.15
CA PHE A 101 -8.64 8.46 21.48
C PHE A 101 -9.73 9.56 21.59
N THR A 102 -10.97 9.14 21.87
CA THR A 102 -12.21 9.91 22.09
C THR A 102 -12.60 10.96 21.04
N SER A 103 -13.77 10.76 20.44
CA SER A 103 -14.76 11.84 20.23
C SER A 103 -16.16 11.25 20.41
N ASN A 104 -17.00 11.88 21.24
CA ASN A 104 -18.45 11.60 21.29
C ASN A 104 -19.10 12.30 20.08
N ASP A 105 -18.71 11.89 18.88
CA ASP A 105 -19.36 12.37 17.67
C ASP A 105 -20.63 11.55 17.42
N GLY A 106 -21.42 11.96 16.44
CA GLY A 106 -22.58 11.19 16.03
C GLY A 106 -22.85 11.32 14.55
N VAL A 107 -23.31 10.22 13.95
CA VAL A 107 -23.79 10.21 12.57
C VAL A 107 -25.32 10.18 12.55
N SER A 108 -25.92 11.09 11.78
CA SER A 108 -27.37 11.14 11.59
C SER A 108 -27.72 10.43 10.29
N VAL A 109 -28.45 9.32 10.39
CA VAL A 109 -28.88 8.55 9.24
C VAL A 109 -30.28 8.96 8.82
N SER A 110 -30.48 9.13 7.51
CA SER A 110 -31.78 9.44 6.89
C SER A 110 -32.16 8.38 5.86
N ASN A 111 -33.45 8.27 5.56
CA ASN A 111 -33.93 7.30 4.60
C ASN A 111 -33.27 7.47 3.24
N ASP A 112 -32.90 6.33 2.61
CA ASP A 112 -32.37 6.28 1.25
C ASP A 112 -31.10 7.11 1.04
N ILE A 113 -30.39 7.45 2.13
CA ILE A 113 -29.15 8.21 2.13
C ILE A 113 -28.03 7.36 2.74
N ILE A 114 -26.90 7.31 2.05
CA ILE A 114 -25.63 6.82 2.60
C ILE A 114 -24.95 7.96 3.33
N SER A 115 -24.68 7.78 4.63
CA SER A 115 -23.92 8.72 5.46
C SER A 115 -22.50 8.21 5.61
N THR A 116 -21.57 8.71 4.80
CA THR A 116 -20.15 8.34 4.86
C THR A 116 -19.43 9.28 5.83
N TYR A 117 -19.11 8.75 7.01
CA TYR A 117 -18.39 9.45 8.06
C TYR A 117 -16.87 9.25 7.89
N ILE A 118 -16.16 10.35 7.70
CA ILE A 118 -14.74 10.36 7.38
C ILE A 118 -13.98 11.06 8.50
N ILE A 119 -12.98 10.37 9.08
CA ILE A 119 -11.98 11.00 9.94
C ILE A 119 -10.72 11.31 9.15
N TYR A 120 -10.10 12.47 9.39
CA TYR A 120 -8.95 12.96 8.64
C TYR A 120 -8.12 13.96 9.45
N GLY A 121 -6.96 14.37 8.93
CA GLY A 121 -6.12 15.40 9.55
C GLY A 121 -5.08 14.84 10.51
N ASP A 122 -4.85 15.53 11.63
CA ASP A 122 -3.77 15.22 12.59
C ASP A 122 -4.09 13.95 13.41
N THR A 123 -3.10 13.09 13.63
CA THR A 123 -3.27 11.84 14.38
C THR A 123 -3.62 12.05 15.85
N ASP A 124 -3.14 13.12 16.48
CA ASP A 124 -3.39 13.42 17.90
C ASP A 124 -4.77 14.08 18.10
N VAL A 125 -5.30 14.78 17.08
CA VAL A 125 -6.62 15.44 17.09
C VAL A 125 -7.23 15.49 15.66
N PRO A 126 -7.75 14.38 15.12
CA PRO A 126 -8.34 14.30 13.81
C PRO A 126 -9.65 15.07 13.79
N SER A 127 -9.90 15.65 12.62
CA SER A 127 -11.17 16.22 12.24
C SER A 127 -12.11 15.13 11.72
N SER A 128 -13.40 15.43 11.71
CA SER A 128 -14.43 14.57 11.11
C SER A 128 -15.32 15.38 10.17
N LEU A 129 -15.90 14.70 9.19
CA LEU A 129 -17.01 15.21 8.39
C LEU A 129 -17.91 14.05 7.96
N THR A 130 -19.11 14.37 7.50
CA THR A 130 -20.03 13.40 6.91
C THR A 130 -20.42 13.87 5.52
N LEU A 131 -20.17 13.03 4.52
CA LEU A 131 -20.75 13.17 3.20
C LEU A 131 -22.03 12.35 3.13
N THR A 132 -23.04 12.92 2.49
CA THR A 132 -24.30 12.23 2.24
C THR A 132 -24.42 11.94 0.76
N THR A 133 -24.77 10.70 0.43
CA THR A 133 -25.11 10.30 -0.93
C THR A 133 -26.58 9.91 -1.00
N ASP A 134 -27.39 10.67 -1.73
CA ASP A 134 -28.79 10.35 -1.98
C ASP A 134 -28.87 9.27 -3.06
N ILE A 135 -29.18 8.03 -2.65
CA ILE A 135 -29.29 6.90 -3.56
C ILE A 135 -30.75 6.64 -3.97
N SER A 136 -31.69 7.48 -3.54
CA SER A 136 -33.11 7.31 -3.90
C SER A 136 -33.32 7.39 -5.41
N GLU A 137 -32.50 8.18 -6.11
CA GLU A 137 -32.61 8.39 -7.55
C GLU A 137 -31.98 7.24 -8.35
N LEU A 138 -30.86 6.65 -7.89
CA LEU A 138 -30.16 5.53 -8.57
C LEU A 138 -31.06 4.31 -8.86
N PHE A 139 -32.17 4.20 -8.12
CA PHE A 139 -33.04 3.03 -8.13
C PHE A 139 -34.52 3.38 -8.43
N ASP A 140 -34.83 4.61 -8.87
CA ASP A 140 -36.17 4.98 -9.33
C ASP A 140 -36.46 4.40 -10.74
N GLU A 141 -37.67 3.90 -10.96
CA GLU A 141 -38.12 3.42 -12.28
C GLU A 141 -38.14 4.55 -13.34
N ASP A 142 -38.19 5.81 -12.88
CA ASP A 142 -38.09 7.02 -13.70
C ASP A 142 -36.65 7.57 -13.83
N PHE A 143 -35.62 6.84 -13.34
CA PHE A 143 -34.22 7.25 -13.46
C PHE A 143 -33.86 7.49 -14.92
N ASP A 144 -33.24 8.65 -15.20
CA ASP A 144 -32.92 9.07 -16.56
C ASP A 144 -31.99 8.02 -17.19
N GLU A 145 -32.38 7.47 -18.35
CA GLU A 145 -31.61 6.48 -19.12
C GLU A 145 -30.18 6.93 -19.49
N ASN A 146 -29.84 8.19 -19.17
CA ASN A 146 -28.56 8.83 -19.44
C ASN A 146 -27.56 8.79 -18.27
N TYR A 147 -27.95 8.36 -17.07
CA TYR A 147 -27.07 8.26 -15.89
C TYR A 147 -27.23 6.89 -15.25
N ASP A 148 -26.15 6.40 -14.65
CA ASP A 148 -26.04 5.04 -14.13
C ASP A 148 -25.37 5.01 -12.75
N ALA A 149 -24.68 6.07 -12.32
CA ALA A 149 -23.89 6.11 -11.09
C ALA A 149 -23.78 7.54 -10.54
N ILE A 150 -23.44 7.65 -9.24
CA ILE A 150 -23.19 8.91 -8.54
C ILE A 150 -21.73 8.94 -8.07
N ILE A 151 -21.06 10.08 -8.30
CA ILE A 151 -19.73 10.33 -7.75
C ILE A 151 -19.69 11.65 -6.97
N GLN A 152 -18.80 11.72 -5.99
CA GLN A 152 -18.45 12.95 -5.28
C GLN A 152 -16.93 13.05 -5.14
N PHE A 153 -16.41 14.28 -5.08
CA PHE A 153 -14.99 14.57 -4.87
C PHE A 153 -14.80 15.33 -3.57
N ILE A 154 -13.73 15.04 -2.83
CA ILE A 154 -13.38 15.79 -1.63
C ILE A 154 -11.88 16.05 -1.52
N HIS A 155 -11.53 17.27 -1.10
CA HIS A 155 -10.15 17.68 -0.87
C HIS A 155 -9.81 17.66 0.62
N LEU A 156 -9.05 16.64 1.05
CA LEU A 156 -8.56 16.47 2.42
C LEU A 156 -7.03 16.48 2.54
N SER A 157 -6.32 16.65 1.42
CA SER A 157 -4.89 16.95 1.43
C SER A 157 -4.63 18.27 2.15
N ASN A 158 -3.78 18.25 3.17
CA ASN A 158 -3.36 19.45 3.90
C ASN A 158 -2.31 20.24 3.10
N SER A 159 -2.74 20.79 1.95
CA SER A 159 -1.94 21.62 1.04
C SER A 159 -2.32 23.09 1.17
N ALA A 160 -1.39 23.98 0.79
CA ALA A 160 -1.62 25.43 0.85
C ALA A 160 -2.45 25.99 -0.32
N PHE A 161 -2.86 25.13 -1.25
CA PHE A 161 -3.57 25.47 -2.47
C PHE A 161 -4.90 24.72 -2.56
N ASP A 162 -5.85 25.33 -3.28
CA ASP A 162 -7.06 24.67 -3.75
C ASP A 162 -6.72 23.75 -4.94
N ILE A 163 -7.57 22.77 -5.21
CA ILE A 163 -7.39 21.83 -6.33
C ILE A 163 -8.45 22.05 -7.41
N ASP A 164 -8.05 21.92 -8.66
CA ASP A 164 -8.96 21.77 -9.79
C ASP A 164 -9.12 20.27 -10.10
N VAL A 165 -10.37 19.83 -10.23
CA VAL A 165 -10.78 18.45 -10.47
C VAL A 165 -11.18 18.28 -11.93
N TYR A 166 -10.65 17.25 -12.58
CA TYR A 166 -10.98 16.88 -13.95
C TYR A 166 -11.35 15.40 -14.00
N TRP A 167 -12.60 15.13 -14.39
CA TRP A 167 -13.12 13.79 -14.62
C TRP A 167 -13.13 13.51 -16.13
N LEU A 168 -12.19 12.67 -16.57
CA LEU A 168 -11.91 12.46 -17.98
C LEU A 168 -12.38 11.07 -18.42
N ASN A 169 -12.91 10.96 -19.63
CA ASN A 169 -13.09 9.64 -20.25
C ASN A 169 -11.72 9.02 -20.53
N GLU A 170 -11.62 7.70 -20.55
CA GLU A 170 -10.36 7.02 -20.87
C GLU A 170 -9.76 7.50 -22.21
N GLY A 171 -8.50 7.91 -22.17
CA GLY A 171 -7.75 8.45 -23.33
C GLY A 171 -8.07 9.92 -23.69
N GLU A 172 -8.89 10.62 -22.91
CA GLU A 172 -9.13 12.06 -23.06
C GLU A 172 -7.97 12.89 -22.49
N ASP A 173 -7.61 13.99 -23.16
CA ASP A 173 -6.51 14.89 -22.77
C ASP A 173 -7.05 16.09 -21.97
N LEU A 174 -6.24 16.58 -21.05
CA LEU A 174 -6.46 17.79 -20.25
C LEU A 174 -6.38 19.08 -21.09
N LEU A 175 -5.78 19.03 -22.28
CA LEU A 175 -5.53 20.22 -23.09
C LEU A 175 -6.81 21.00 -23.45
N ASN A 176 -6.89 22.24 -22.96
CA ASN A 176 -8.05 23.16 -23.09
C ASN A 176 -9.32 22.71 -22.34
N LYS A 177 -9.20 21.80 -21.37
CA LYS A 177 -10.29 21.48 -20.45
C LYS A 177 -10.45 22.59 -19.41
N VAL A 178 -11.69 22.80 -19.01
CA VAL A 178 -12.04 23.59 -17.81
C VAL A 178 -12.25 22.57 -16.70
N ALA A 179 -11.81 22.90 -15.49
CA ALA A 179 -12.05 22.07 -14.32
C ALA A 179 -13.55 21.83 -14.12
N ASP A 180 -13.93 20.60 -13.79
CA ASP A 180 -15.30 20.25 -13.46
C ASP A 180 -15.66 20.85 -12.09
N HIS A 181 -14.71 20.82 -11.15
CA HIS A 181 -14.81 21.46 -9.85
C HIS A 181 -13.49 22.14 -9.45
N THR A 182 -13.59 23.17 -8.61
CA THR A 182 -12.46 23.72 -7.85
C THR A 182 -12.80 23.57 -6.37
N LEU A 183 -11.99 22.81 -5.63
CA LEU A 183 -12.23 22.48 -4.23
C LEU A 183 -11.12 23.08 -3.38
N SER A 184 -11.50 23.83 -2.34
CA SER A 184 -10.54 24.19 -1.28
C SER A 184 -10.39 23.04 -0.29
N TYR A 185 -9.36 23.10 0.56
CA TYR A 185 -9.22 22.18 1.69
C TYR A 185 -10.53 22.09 2.52
N GLU A 186 -10.89 20.85 2.88
CA GLU A 186 -12.11 20.45 3.61
C GLU A 186 -13.44 20.68 2.88
N ASN A 187 -13.41 21.01 1.57
CA ASN A 187 -14.62 21.10 0.75
C ASN A 187 -14.78 19.88 -0.17
N SER A 188 -16.05 19.52 -0.40
CA SER A 188 -16.46 18.53 -1.38
C SER A 188 -17.18 19.17 -2.57
N SER A 189 -17.28 18.43 -3.66
CA SER A 189 -18.24 18.73 -4.72
C SER A 189 -19.68 18.45 -4.26
N ASP A 190 -20.64 18.93 -5.04
CA ASP A 190 -21.97 18.34 -5.04
C ASP A 190 -21.92 16.93 -5.67
N GLU A 191 -23.00 16.15 -5.57
CA GLU A 191 -23.18 14.90 -6.31
C GLU A 191 -23.15 15.13 -7.81
N VAL A 192 -22.44 14.25 -8.52
CA VAL A 192 -22.38 14.24 -9.98
C VAL A 192 -22.92 12.91 -10.48
N GLU A 193 -24.03 12.97 -11.20
CA GLU A 193 -24.56 11.83 -11.94
C GLU A 193 -23.71 11.59 -13.19
N ILE A 194 -23.24 10.35 -13.37
CA ILE A 194 -22.41 9.95 -14.50
C ILE A 194 -22.91 8.66 -15.14
N GLN A 195 -22.43 8.39 -16.36
CA GLN A 195 -22.66 7.13 -17.05
C GLN A 195 -21.70 6.05 -16.54
N SER A 196 -22.10 4.80 -16.70
CA SER A 196 -21.16 3.67 -16.55
C SER A 196 -20.08 3.75 -17.62
N GLY A 197 -18.83 3.48 -17.26
CA GLY A 197 -17.71 3.71 -18.16
C GLY A 197 -16.34 3.55 -17.50
N ILE A 198 -15.31 3.84 -18.29
CA ILE A 198 -13.92 3.88 -17.82
C ILE A 198 -13.45 5.33 -17.87
N TYR A 199 -12.95 5.80 -16.73
CA TYR A 199 -12.61 7.18 -16.48
C TYR A 199 -11.20 7.32 -15.91
N LYS A 200 -10.74 8.55 -15.85
CA LYS A 200 -9.50 8.95 -15.19
C LYS A 200 -9.73 10.22 -14.41
N LEU A 201 -9.24 10.26 -13.18
CA LEU A 201 -9.28 11.43 -12.32
C LEU A 201 -7.93 12.15 -12.38
N VAL A 202 -7.95 13.41 -12.79
CA VAL A 202 -6.76 14.27 -12.78
C VAL A 202 -7.01 15.46 -11.88
N LEU A 203 -6.05 15.74 -10.98
CA LEU A 203 -6.10 16.82 -10.01
C LEU A 203 -4.92 17.75 -10.24
N THR A 204 -5.17 19.06 -10.34
CA THR A 204 -4.11 20.08 -10.47
C THR A 204 -4.18 21.11 -9.35
N GLU A 205 -3.06 21.81 -9.10
CA GLU A 205 -3.10 23.03 -8.30
C GLU A 205 -3.97 24.07 -9.03
N SER A 206 -4.94 24.65 -8.33
CA SER A 206 -5.98 25.47 -8.95
C SER A 206 -5.40 26.66 -9.73
N GLY A 207 -5.86 26.82 -10.97
CA GLY A 207 -5.41 27.87 -11.88
C GLY A 207 -4.02 27.66 -12.47
N THR A 208 -3.45 26.45 -12.33
CA THR A 208 -2.17 26.04 -12.92
C THR A 208 -2.30 24.73 -13.70
N ASP A 209 -1.29 24.41 -14.52
CA ASP A 209 -1.18 23.12 -15.21
C ASP A 209 -0.37 22.09 -14.40
N ASN A 210 -0.10 22.36 -13.11
CA ASN A 210 0.68 21.47 -12.27
C ASN A 210 -0.18 20.33 -11.74
N ILE A 211 -0.03 19.13 -12.31
CA ILE A 211 -0.72 17.92 -11.86
C ILE A 211 -0.12 17.48 -10.52
N ILE A 212 -0.97 17.36 -9.50
CA ILE A 212 -0.59 16.90 -8.15
C ILE A 212 -0.90 15.42 -7.95
N ALA A 213 -1.94 14.93 -8.63
CA ALA A 213 -2.33 13.53 -8.61
C ALA A 213 -3.10 13.19 -9.91
N SER A 214 -2.89 11.98 -10.39
CA SER A 214 -3.63 11.41 -11.52
C SER A 214 -3.85 9.93 -11.23
N SER A 215 -5.08 9.46 -11.31
CA SER A 215 -5.40 8.05 -11.08
C SER A 215 -4.95 7.17 -12.25
N ASP A 216 -4.90 5.86 -12.00
CA ASP A 216 -5.11 4.81 -12.99
C ASP A 216 -6.55 4.82 -13.55
N SER A 217 -6.84 3.93 -14.50
CA SER A 217 -8.19 3.78 -15.07
C SER A 217 -9.20 3.34 -14.00
N ILE A 218 -10.25 4.14 -13.83
CA ILE A 218 -11.35 3.89 -12.89
C ILE A 218 -12.52 3.31 -13.68
N THR A 219 -12.99 2.13 -13.29
CA THR A 219 -14.23 1.56 -13.84
C THR A 219 -15.41 1.94 -12.97
N VAL A 220 -16.40 2.60 -13.55
CA VAL A 220 -17.69 2.92 -12.90
C VAL A 220 -18.77 2.05 -13.53
N SER A 221 -19.50 1.33 -12.69
CA SER A 221 -20.59 0.44 -13.05
C SER A 221 -21.95 1.07 -12.73
N THR A 222 -23.01 0.54 -13.33
CA THR A 222 -24.38 0.95 -13.00
C THR A 222 -24.70 0.60 -11.54
N GLY A 223 -25.26 1.57 -10.82
CA GLY A 223 -25.60 1.50 -9.40
C GLY A 223 -24.48 2.01 -8.49
N ASP A 224 -23.30 2.35 -9.01
CA ASP A 224 -22.18 2.79 -8.18
C ASP A 224 -22.47 4.14 -7.50
N ALA A 225 -22.10 4.22 -6.23
CA ALA A 225 -22.03 5.45 -5.44
C ALA A 225 -20.60 5.54 -4.87
N GLN A 226 -19.77 6.44 -5.40
CA GLN A 226 -18.34 6.51 -5.08
C GLN A 226 -17.92 7.90 -4.61
N ILE A 227 -16.99 7.96 -3.66
CA ILE A 227 -16.36 9.20 -3.21
C ILE A 227 -14.86 9.12 -3.50
N PHE A 228 -14.33 10.11 -4.22
CA PHE A 228 -12.90 10.25 -4.46
C PHE A 228 -12.31 11.32 -3.53
N ALA A 229 -11.51 10.87 -2.56
CA ALA A 229 -10.85 11.74 -1.60
C ALA A 229 -9.38 11.94 -1.96
N LEU A 230 -8.97 13.19 -2.20
CA LEU A 230 -7.55 13.53 -2.22
C LEU A 230 -7.06 13.72 -0.78
N THR A 231 -6.05 12.97 -0.38
CA THR A 231 -5.34 13.10 0.89
C THR A 231 -3.82 13.16 0.66
N ASN A 232 -3.05 13.35 1.72
CA ASN A 232 -1.59 13.27 1.66
C ASN A 232 -0.98 12.75 2.97
N TYR A 233 0.10 11.98 2.86
CA TYR A 233 0.88 11.49 3.99
C TYR A 233 2.37 11.80 3.83
N LEU A 234 3.14 11.56 4.89
CA LEU A 234 4.60 11.66 4.89
C LEU A 234 5.18 10.26 4.95
N THR A 235 6.31 10.09 4.26
CA THR A 235 7.09 8.86 4.27
C THR A 235 8.48 9.15 4.79
N ALA A 236 9.03 8.22 5.56
CA ALA A 236 10.38 8.31 6.06
C ALA A 236 11.39 8.37 4.90
N GLY A 237 12.46 9.16 5.02
CA GLY A 237 13.39 9.39 3.90
C GLY A 237 12.99 10.52 2.94
N SER A 238 11.89 11.23 3.20
CA SER A 238 11.38 12.31 2.33
C SER A 238 10.61 13.37 3.12
N ASP A 239 10.96 14.64 2.90
CA ASP A 239 10.19 15.78 3.43
C ASP A 239 8.97 16.12 2.56
N ASP A 240 8.93 15.63 1.31
CA ASP A 240 7.83 15.90 0.39
C ASP A 240 6.63 14.98 0.69
N PRO A 241 5.40 15.52 0.76
CA PRO A 241 4.21 14.72 1.00
C PRO A 241 3.86 13.87 -0.22
N VAL A 242 3.36 12.67 0.06
CA VAL A 242 2.81 11.77 -0.93
C VAL A 242 1.32 12.07 -1.04
N TYR A 243 0.90 12.61 -2.18
CA TYR A 243 -0.52 12.76 -2.53
C TYR A 243 -1.12 11.43 -2.94
N SER A 244 -2.30 11.15 -2.41
CA SER A 244 -3.01 9.89 -2.59
C SER A 244 -4.48 10.15 -2.90
N ILE A 245 -5.04 9.39 -3.83
CA ILE A 245 -6.46 9.41 -4.14
C ILE A 245 -7.06 8.13 -3.57
N ILE A 246 -7.97 8.28 -2.60
CA ILE A 246 -8.72 7.15 -2.06
C ILE A 246 -10.08 7.09 -2.76
N ASN A 247 -10.37 5.97 -3.42
CA ASN A 247 -11.71 5.66 -3.90
C ASN A 247 -12.47 4.94 -2.79
N ILE A 248 -13.50 5.58 -2.26
CA ILE A 248 -14.41 5.01 -1.28
C ILE A 248 -15.59 4.44 -2.07
N GLU A 249 -15.68 3.11 -2.05
CA GLU A 249 -16.69 2.32 -2.74
C GLU A 249 -17.71 1.82 -1.71
N THR A 250 -18.72 1.07 -2.15
CA THR A 250 -19.84 0.67 -1.28
C THR A 250 -19.48 -0.42 -0.24
N ASP A 251 -18.49 -1.25 -0.55
CA ASP A 251 -18.06 -2.37 0.28
C ASP A 251 -16.64 -2.22 0.85
N SER A 252 -15.90 -1.21 0.41
CA SER A 252 -14.49 -1.04 0.72
C SER A 252 -13.99 0.36 0.33
N ALA A 253 -12.73 0.62 0.60
CA ALA A 253 -12.00 1.71 -0.05
C ALA A 253 -10.67 1.16 -0.57
N ARG A 254 -10.11 1.85 -1.56
CA ARG A 254 -8.79 1.55 -2.09
C ARG A 254 -8.04 2.81 -2.45
N GLU A 255 -6.73 2.80 -2.19
CA GLU A 255 -5.82 3.78 -2.75
C GLU A 255 -5.64 3.51 -4.25
N LEU A 256 -5.83 4.56 -5.06
CA LEU A 256 -5.60 4.52 -6.50
C LEU A 256 -4.13 4.78 -6.80
N THR A 257 -3.63 4.18 -7.88
CA THR A 257 -2.25 4.43 -8.33
C THR A 257 -2.13 5.89 -8.73
N ASN A 258 -1.15 6.61 -8.16
CA ASN A 258 -0.91 8.00 -8.52
C ASN A 258 0.15 8.10 -9.64
N GLU A 259 -0.32 8.20 -10.88
CA GLU A 259 0.52 8.34 -12.07
C GLU A 259 1.31 9.65 -12.14
N ALA A 260 0.93 10.66 -11.35
CA ALA A 260 1.70 11.90 -11.25
C ALA A 260 2.99 11.72 -10.42
N GLN A 261 3.16 10.57 -9.76
CA GLN A 261 4.33 10.25 -8.94
C GLN A 261 5.20 9.19 -9.61
N ALA A 262 6.50 9.44 -9.63
CA ALA A 262 7.47 8.45 -10.07
C ALA A 262 7.46 7.21 -9.18
N ALA A 263 7.81 6.06 -9.76
CA ALA A 263 8.25 4.93 -8.97
C ALA A 263 9.58 5.28 -8.30
N LYS A 264 9.83 4.77 -7.09
CA LYS A 264 11.11 4.93 -6.40
C LYS A 264 11.73 3.57 -6.15
N ILE A 265 13.03 3.45 -6.34
CA ILE A 265 13.77 2.21 -6.11
C ILE A 265 15.03 2.47 -5.29
N ARG A 266 15.39 1.53 -4.42
CA ARG A 266 16.70 1.49 -3.75
C ARG A 266 17.21 0.07 -3.64
N PHE A 267 18.50 -0.07 -3.35
CA PHE A 267 19.22 -1.34 -3.40
C PHE A 267 19.94 -1.59 -2.08
N SER A 268 19.84 -2.81 -1.57
CA SER A 268 20.73 -3.31 -0.52
C SER A 268 21.86 -4.12 -1.13
N HIS A 269 23.02 -4.11 -0.48
CA HIS A 269 24.16 -4.94 -0.87
C HIS A 269 24.37 -6.09 0.13
N GLY A 270 23.92 -7.30 -0.22
CA GLY A 270 24.21 -8.52 0.54
C GLY A 270 25.13 -9.52 -0.18
N ILE A 271 25.64 -9.17 -1.36
CA ILE A 271 26.58 -10.01 -2.13
C ILE A 271 27.97 -10.07 -1.45
N SER A 272 28.41 -11.22 -0.98
CA SER A 272 29.70 -11.38 -0.32
C SER A 272 30.87 -11.70 -1.27
N ALA A 273 32.10 -11.53 -0.80
CA ALA A 273 33.34 -11.82 -1.55
C ALA A 273 34.26 -12.81 -0.81
N PRO A 274 34.09 -14.14 -1.00
CA PRO A 274 34.85 -15.16 -0.27
C PRO A 274 36.35 -15.21 -0.58
N ASP A 275 36.79 -14.53 -1.65
CA ASP A 275 38.20 -14.38 -1.99
C ASP A 275 38.91 -13.28 -1.18
N TYR A 276 38.22 -12.68 -0.20
CA TYR A 276 38.69 -11.56 0.61
C TYR A 276 39.02 -10.30 -0.20
N SER A 277 38.41 -10.14 -1.38
CA SER A 277 38.43 -8.87 -2.09
C SER A 277 37.37 -7.94 -1.52
N ASP A 278 37.66 -6.64 -1.51
CA ASP A 278 36.62 -5.65 -1.29
C ASP A 278 35.70 -5.65 -2.52
N ILE A 279 34.40 -5.57 -2.29
CA ILE A 279 33.39 -5.44 -3.33
C ILE A 279 32.53 -4.22 -3.04
N PHE A 280 32.30 -3.43 -4.08
CA PHE A 280 31.36 -2.33 -4.08
C PHE A 280 30.50 -2.47 -5.33
N LEU A 281 29.21 -2.17 -5.20
CA LEU A 281 28.27 -2.31 -6.30
C LEU A 281 27.99 -0.97 -6.97
N ASP A 282 28.12 -0.96 -8.29
CA ASP A 282 27.47 0.02 -9.15
C ASP A 282 26.22 -0.63 -9.77
N ILE A 283 25.07 0.05 -9.68
CA ILE A 283 23.82 -0.41 -10.25
C ILE A 283 23.43 0.49 -11.42
N TYR A 284 23.15 -0.14 -12.55
CA TYR A 284 22.77 0.54 -13.77
C TYR A 284 21.35 0.16 -14.19
N LEU A 285 20.56 1.17 -14.54
CA LEU A 285 19.31 1.03 -15.26
C LEU A 285 19.62 0.95 -16.77
N THR A 286 19.13 -0.08 -17.44
CA THR A 286 19.25 -0.22 -18.89
C THR A 286 17.96 0.18 -19.58
N ASP A 287 18.09 0.92 -20.67
CA ASP A 287 17.00 1.19 -21.58
C ASP A 287 16.78 -0.04 -22.49
N PRO A 288 15.59 -0.68 -22.46
CA PRO A 288 15.32 -1.83 -23.32
C PRO A 288 15.25 -1.48 -24.82
N ASP A 289 14.99 -0.22 -25.16
CA ASP A 289 14.79 0.26 -26.52
C ASP A 289 16.04 0.88 -27.15
N ILE A 290 17.09 1.14 -26.35
CA ILE A 290 18.36 1.74 -26.82
C ILE A 290 19.56 0.85 -26.49
N ASP A 291 20.08 0.16 -27.50
CA ASP A 291 21.32 -0.61 -27.41
C ASP A 291 22.49 0.25 -26.89
N ASN A 292 22.98 -0.05 -25.68
CA ASN A 292 24.14 0.52 -24.98
C ASN A 292 23.94 1.82 -24.19
N GLU A 293 22.71 2.27 -23.93
CA GLU A 293 22.48 3.31 -22.92
C GLU A 293 22.17 2.67 -21.55
N ALA A 294 23.05 2.91 -20.59
CA ALA A 294 22.92 2.45 -19.22
C ALA A 294 23.21 3.63 -18.29
N ASN A 295 22.26 3.94 -17.42
CA ASN A 295 22.37 5.05 -16.47
C ASN A 295 22.77 4.49 -15.11
N LEU A 296 23.89 4.98 -14.56
CA LEU A 296 24.31 4.67 -13.21
C LEU A 296 23.33 5.32 -12.22
N ILE A 297 22.60 4.51 -11.46
CA ILE A 297 21.56 4.99 -10.54
C ILE A 297 21.96 4.84 -9.07
N ALA A 298 22.83 3.88 -8.74
CA ALA A 298 23.48 3.79 -7.43
C ALA A 298 24.94 3.44 -7.65
N ASN A 299 25.84 4.09 -6.90
CA ASN A 299 27.28 3.96 -7.09
C ASN A 299 27.99 3.57 -5.82
N THR A 300 29.06 2.79 -5.97
CA THR A 300 30.00 2.41 -4.90
C THR A 300 29.27 1.98 -3.62
N LEU A 301 28.19 1.21 -3.77
CA LEU A 301 27.41 0.74 -2.64
C LEU A 301 28.28 -0.25 -1.86
N GLU A 302 28.48 0.00 -0.57
CA GLU A 302 29.29 -0.83 0.33
C GLU A 302 28.54 -2.10 0.75
N PHE A 303 29.26 -3.17 1.08
CA PHE A 303 28.65 -4.37 1.65
C PHE A 303 27.86 -4.02 2.90
N GLY A 304 26.61 -4.45 2.97
CA GLY A 304 25.74 -4.10 4.08
C GLY A 304 25.41 -2.62 4.12
N ALA A 305 25.35 -1.95 2.97
CA ALA A 305 24.75 -0.63 2.82
C ALA A 305 23.41 -0.71 2.08
N LEU A 306 22.59 0.32 2.29
CA LEU A 306 21.35 0.58 1.58
C LEU A 306 21.52 1.88 0.79
N SER A 307 21.16 1.88 -0.49
CA SER A 307 21.23 3.09 -1.32
C SER A 307 20.11 4.07 -0.96
N ASN A 308 20.27 5.32 -1.40
CA ASN A 308 19.16 6.27 -1.43
C ASN A 308 18.07 5.79 -2.41
N LEU A 309 16.84 6.28 -2.21
CA LEU A 309 15.75 6.15 -3.19
C LEU A 309 16.10 6.95 -4.45
N VAL A 310 15.84 6.34 -5.59
CA VAL A 310 16.02 6.93 -6.91
C VAL A 310 14.70 6.87 -7.64
N ASP A 311 14.28 8.01 -8.22
CA ASP A 311 13.08 8.07 -9.05
C ASP A 311 13.33 7.36 -10.39
N ILE A 312 12.39 6.50 -10.77
CA ILE A 312 12.36 5.80 -12.05
C ILE A 312 11.12 6.30 -12.80
N GLU A 313 11.36 6.92 -13.95
CA GLU A 313 10.30 7.34 -14.87
C GLU A 313 9.57 6.11 -15.39
N ILE A 314 8.24 6.09 -15.34
CA ILE A 314 7.41 4.98 -15.81
C ILE A 314 6.88 5.33 -17.20
N GLU A 315 7.16 4.47 -18.17
CA GLU A 315 6.77 4.71 -19.57
C GLU A 315 5.37 4.18 -19.88
N ASN A 316 4.96 3.10 -19.21
CA ASN A 316 3.67 2.45 -19.39
C ASN A 316 2.93 2.36 -18.05
N VAL A 317 2.09 3.35 -17.81
CA VAL A 317 1.32 3.51 -16.58
C VAL A 317 0.16 2.50 -16.45
N ASP A 318 -0.30 1.91 -17.54
CA ASP A 318 -1.54 1.09 -17.55
C ASP A 318 -1.32 -0.40 -17.25
N THR A 319 -0.11 -0.94 -17.48
CA THR A 319 0.09 -2.41 -17.50
C THR A 319 1.39 -2.91 -16.83
N SER A 320 1.99 -2.10 -15.95
CA SER A 320 3.35 -2.31 -15.40
C SER A 320 4.46 -2.01 -16.41
N ASP A 321 5.49 -1.31 -15.94
CA ASP A 321 6.70 -1.02 -16.71
C ASP A 321 7.85 -1.90 -16.20
N THR A 322 8.19 -2.94 -16.97
CA THR A 322 9.29 -3.85 -16.64
C THR A 322 10.63 -3.19 -16.95
N ARG A 323 11.37 -2.81 -15.91
CA ARG A 323 12.68 -2.17 -16.05
C ARG A 323 13.81 -3.15 -15.80
N SER A 324 14.85 -3.08 -16.63
CA SER A 324 16.00 -3.98 -16.56
C SER A 324 17.20 -3.29 -15.94
N PHE A 325 17.92 -4.01 -15.10
CA PHE A 325 19.05 -3.52 -14.32
C PHE A 325 20.23 -4.47 -14.44
N TYR A 326 21.43 -3.95 -14.23
CA TYR A 326 22.57 -4.80 -13.93
C TYR A 326 23.41 -4.27 -12.78
N ILE A 327 24.05 -5.23 -12.10
CA ILE A 327 24.97 -5.01 -11.00
C ILE A 327 26.38 -5.19 -11.54
N MET A 328 27.28 -4.28 -11.18
CA MET A 328 28.69 -4.31 -11.54
C MET A 328 29.56 -4.22 -10.29
N ASP A 329 30.62 -5.03 -10.23
CA ASP A 329 31.72 -4.83 -9.29
C ASP A 329 32.48 -3.58 -9.74
N SER A 330 32.39 -2.49 -8.98
CA SER A 330 32.96 -1.20 -9.36
C SER A 330 34.50 -1.18 -9.28
N ILE A 331 35.11 -2.13 -8.57
CA ILE A 331 36.57 -2.26 -8.48
C ILE A 331 37.11 -3.07 -9.66
N LYS A 332 36.48 -4.20 -9.96
CA LYS A 332 36.92 -5.10 -11.06
C LYS A 332 36.39 -4.64 -12.43
N GLU A 333 35.41 -3.75 -12.45
CA GLU A 333 34.66 -3.33 -13.64
C GLU A 333 34.02 -4.54 -14.36
N GLU A 334 33.55 -5.51 -13.56
CA GLU A 334 32.95 -6.75 -14.05
C GLU A 334 31.46 -6.80 -13.73
N LYS A 335 30.65 -7.11 -14.75
CA LYS A 335 29.22 -7.32 -14.59
C LYS A 335 28.97 -8.58 -13.77
N ILE A 336 28.24 -8.44 -12.66
CA ILE A 336 27.92 -9.54 -11.73
C ILE A 336 26.64 -10.23 -12.18
N ASP A 337 25.54 -9.48 -12.33
CA ASP A 337 24.23 -10.04 -12.65
C ASP A 337 23.32 -9.05 -13.38
N THR A 338 22.22 -9.55 -13.94
CA THR A 338 21.13 -8.78 -14.53
C THR A 338 19.79 -9.29 -14.04
N PHE A 339 18.91 -8.37 -13.72
CA PHE A 339 17.55 -8.66 -13.28
C PHE A 339 16.59 -7.62 -13.86
N SER A 340 15.30 -7.89 -13.72
CA SER A 340 14.24 -6.96 -14.10
C SER A 340 13.27 -6.82 -12.95
N VAL A 341 12.66 -5.65 -12.84
CA VAL A 341 11.68 -5.31 -11.81
C VAL A 341 10.47 -4.74 -12.52
N ASP A 342 9.28 -5.19 -12.12
CA ASP A 342 8.02 -4.66 -12.57
C ASP A 342 7.68 -3.45 -11.70
N LEU A 343 7.60 -2.26 -12.31
CA LEU A 343 7.35 -1.01 -11.59
C LEU A 343 6.01 -0.40 -12.00
N GLN A 344 5.34 0.17 -11.01
CA GLN A 344 4.16 1.01 -11.17
C GLN A 344 4.45 2.43 -10.70
N PRO A 345 3.75 3.45 -11.21
CA PRO A 345 3.80 4.78 -10.63
C PRO A 345 3.50 4.74 -9.13
N SER A 346 4.01 5.70 -8.37
CA SER A 346 3.91 5.79 -6.90
C SER A 346 4.50 4.62 -6.08
N SER A 347 4.96 3.52 -6.68
CA SER A 347 5.59 2.40 -5.94
C SER A 347 6.92 2.80 -5.27
N ARG A 348 7.26 2.13 -4.16
CA ARG A 348 8.54 2.31 -3.43
C ARG A 348 9.20 0.96 -3.22
N MET A 349 10.20 0.63 -4.03
CA MET A 349 10.78 -0.70 -4.09
C MET A 349 12.15 -0.77 -3.40
N LEU A 350 12.32 -1.76 -2.52
CA LEU A 350 13.61 -2.26 -2.05
C LEU A 350 14.04 -3.46 -2.89
N ILE A 351 15.22 -3.38 -3.47
CA ILE A 351 15.89 -4.51 -4.11
C ILE A 351 16.87 -5.13 -3.12
N LEU A 352 16.52 -6.33 -2.66
CA LEU A 352 17.39 -7.18 -1.87
C LEU A 352 18.37 -7.94 -2.77
N THR A 353 19.64 -7.93 -2.39
CA THR A 353 20.67 -8.75 -3.06
C THR A 353 21.34 -9.67 -2.05
N SER A 354 21.63 -10.90 -2.45
CA SER A 354 22.35 -11.88 -1.63
C SER A 354 23.11 -12.89 -2.50
N GLY A 355 23.98 -13.66 -1.87
CA GLY A 355 24.87 -14.64 -2.51
C GLY A 355 26.33 -14.24 -2.37
N ASP A 356 27.16 -14.79 -3.25
CA ASP A 356 28.59 -14.51 -3.25
C ASP A 356 29.14 -14.41 -4.68
N THR A 357 30.20 -13.62 -4.87
CA THR A 357 30.84 -13.37 -6.18
C THR A 357 31.39 -14.61 -6.88
N SER A 358 31.51 -15.74 -6.18
CA SER A 358 31.96 -17.03 -6.72
C SER A 358 30.83 -18.03 -6.98
N SER A 359 29.60 -17.68 -6.60
CA SER A 359 28.40 -18.52 -6.73
C SER A 359 27.25 -17.74 -7.38
N SER A 360 26.01 -18.21 -7.20
CA SER A 360 24.83 -17.57 -7.75
C SER A 360 24.42 -16.37 -6.89
N ILE A 361 24.13 -15.25 -7.53
CA ILE A 361 23.47 -14.12 -6.90
C ILE A 361 21.96 -14.36 -6.92
N THR A 362 21.29 -13.95 -5.85
CA THR A 362 19.83 -13.86 -5.78
C THR A 362 19.45 -12.40 -5.62
N VAL A 363 18.43 -11.98 -6.38
CA VAL A 363 17.82 -10.67 -6.27
C VAL A 363 16.34 -10.89 -6.00
N ASN A 364 15.78 -10.10 -5.09
CA ASN A 364 14.35 -10.04 -4.87
C ASN A 364 13.91 -8.60 -4.61
N ASP A 365 12.69 -8.28 -5.00
CA ASP A 365 12.11 -6.94 -4.87
C ASP A 365 10.92 -6.95 -3.93
N TYR A 366 10.77 -5.86 -3.17
CA TYR A 366 9.72 -5.66 -2.19
C TYR A 366 9.22 -4.23 -2.22
N GLU A 367 7.91 -4.06 -2.15
CA GLU A 367 7.33 -2.75 -1.87
C GLU A 367 7.50 -2.44 -0.37
N GLU A 368 8.06 -1.26 -0.09
CA GLU A 368 8.32 -0.80 1.27
C GLU A 368 7.22 0.13 1.77
N GLU A 369 6.69 -0.21 2.94
CA GLU A 369 5.70 0.58 3.66
C GLU A 369 6.39 1.69 4.47
N LEU A 370 6.85 2.73 3.77
CA LEU A 370 7.59 3.85 4.35
C LEU A 370 6.71 4.95 4.97
N ARG A 371 5.38 4.80 5.00
CA ARG A 371 4.50 5.76 5.68
C ARG A 371 4.91 5.83 7.15
N ILE A 372 5.09 7.05 7.62
CA ILE A 372 5.34 7.32 9.03
C ILE A 372 4.07 6.93 9.83
N ILE A 373 4.20 6.71 11.14
CA ILE A 373 3.05 6.58 12.05
C ILE A 373 3.33 7.42 13.29
N ASP A 374 2.47 8.37 13.64
CA ASP A 374 2.80 9.36 14.68
C ASP A 374 2.84 8.80 16.10
N THR A 375 2.26 7.61 16.32
CA THR A 375 2.08 6.99 17.64
C THR A 375 3.19 6.03 18.01
N HIS A 376 3.88 5.43 17.04
CA HIS A 376 4.89 4.39 17.26
C HIS A 376 5.86 4.28 16.06
N ALA A 377 6.89 3.45 16.19
CA ALA A 377 7.88 3.21 15.14
C ALA A 377 7.55 1.96 14.32
N LYS A 378 8.00 1.93 13.06
CA LYS A 378 7.91 0.78 12.17
C LYS A 378 9.31 0.20 11.92
N VAL A 379 9.43 -1.12 11.95
CA VAL A 379 10.67 -1.85 11.67
C VAL A 379 10.43 -2.78 10.49
N LEU A 380 11.12 -2.53 9.38
CA LEU A 380 11.09 -3.33 8.15
C LEU A 380 12.24 -4.33 8.21
N ILE A 381 11.95 -5.63 8.23
CA ILE A 381 12.94 -6.67 8.51
C ILE A 381 13.09 -7.55 7.28
N SER A 382 14.33 -7.72 6.82
CA SER A 382 14.67 -8.49 5.62
C SER A 382 15.68 -9.60 5.93
N HIS A 383 15.49 -10.77 5.31
CA HIS A 383 16.39 -11.91 5.43
C HIS A 383 17.20 -12.15 4.16
N SER A 384 18.50 -11.82 4.19
CA SER A 384 19.44 -11.94 3.06
C SER A 384 20.69 -12.77 3.34
N ILE A 385 20.61 -13.76 4.25
CA ILE A 385 21.73 -14.65 4.60
C ILE A 385 21.73 -15.84 3.64
N ASP A 386 22.68 -15.93 2.71
CA ASP A 386 22.71 -16.99 1.67
C ASP A 386 23.12 -18.36 2.24
N ASP A 387 23.99 -18.39 3.24
CA ASP A 387 24.47 -19.64 3.86
C ASP A 387 23.35 -20.46 4.52
N ILE A 388 22.26 -19.80 4.93
CA ILE A 388 21.08 -20.43 5.54
C ILE A 388 19.88 -20.48 4.59
N LYS A 389 20.05 -20.28 3.28
CA LYS A 389 18.94 -20.17 2.31
C LYS A 389 17.96 -21.35 2.26
N SER A 390 18.33 -22.52 2.80
CA SER A 390 17.44 -23.68 2.92
C SER A 390 16.57 -23.67 4.18
N ASP A 391 16.86 -22.77 5.10
CA ASP A 391 16.18 -22.55 6.37
C ASP A 391 15.49 -21.18 6.37
N ALA A 392 14.59 -20.98 7.32
CA ALA A 392 14.05 -19.67 7.66
C ALA A 392 14.81 -19.09 8.87
N ILE A 393 14.62 -17.79 9.12
CA ILE A 393 15.03 -17.15 10.38
C ILE A 393 13.82 -16.81 11.23
N ASP A 394 13.98 -16.97 12.53
CA ASP A 394 13.04 -16.53 13.55
C ASP A 394 13.57 -15.26 14.20
N VAL A 395 12.79 -14.18 14.16
CA VAL A 395 13.16 -12.88 14.72
C VAL A 395 12.36 -12.61 15.99
N LEU A 396 13.07 -12.20 17.03
CA LEU A 396 12.53 -11.82 18.32
C LEU A 396 13.03 -10.43 18.70
N ILE A 397 12.11 -9.49 18.90
CA ILE A 397 12.37 -8.12 19.33
C ILE A 397 11.66 -7.88 20.65
N ILE A 398 12.43 -7.66 21.72
CA ILE A 398 11.92 -7.51 23.08
C ILE A 398 12.55 -6.32 23.78
N ASN A 399 11.87 -5.77 24.78
CA ASN A 399 12.39 -4.65 25.58
C ASN A 399 13.78 -4.99 26.15
N ASP A 400 14.69 -4.01 26.13
CA ASP A 400 16.07 -4.14 26.63
C ASP A 400 16.14 -4.79 28.02
N GLY A 401 17.01 -5.79 28.15
CA GLY A 401 17.23 -6.53 29.40
C GLY A 401 16.16 -7.58 29.72
N SER A 402 15.19 -7.81 28.82
CA SER A 402 14.24 -8.92 28.94
C SER A 402 14.92 -10.27 28.68
N ASN A 403 14.37 -11.35 29.24
CA ASN A 403 14.92 -12.69 29.02
C ASN A 403 14.34 -13.30 27.72
N PRO A 404 15.14 -13.59 26.68
CA PRO A 404 14.62 -14.13 25.41
C PRO A 404 13.95 -15.50 25.58
N ASP A 405 14.40 -16.33 26.52
CA ASP A 405 13.85 -17.69 26.75
C ASP A 405 12.36 -17.70 27.19
N THR A 406 11.78 -16.55 27.51
CA THR A 406 10.36 -16.44 27.92
C THR A 406 9.42 -16.00 26.80
N TYR A 407 9.96 -15.73 25.61
CA TYR A 407 9.20 -15.26 24.46
C TYR A 407 9.28 -16.27 23.31
N SER A 408 8.24 -16.24 22.46
CA SER A 408 8.28 -16.90 21.15
C SER A 408 8.73 -15.90 20.11
N ALA A 409 9.33 -16.38 19.02
CA ALA A 409 9.59 -15.55 17.85
C ALA A 409 8.31 -14.85 17.38
N GLN A 410 8.45 -13.57 17.02
CA GLN A 410 7.34 -12.75 16.54
C GLN A 410 7.18 -12.88 15.02
N ILE A 411 8.28 -13.14 14.32
CA ILE A 411 8.36 -13.13 12.87
C ILE A 411 9.21 -14.32 12.41
N GLU A 412 8.71 -15.05 11.43
CA GLU A 412 9.45 -16.10 10.73
C GLU A 412 9.64 -15.63 9.27
N LEU A 413 10.88 -15.51 8.81
CA LEU A 413 11.22 -15.07 7.45
C LEU A 413 11.92 -16.19 6.69
N SER A 414 11.37 -16.56 5.53
CA SER A 414 12.10 -17.38 4.56
C SER A 414 13.25 -16.60 3.92
N TYR A 415 14.20 -17.30 3.31
CA TYR A 415 15.27 -16.66 2.54
C TYR A 415 14.73 -15.67 1.51
N MET A 416 15.36 -14.49 1.47
CA MET A 416 14.94 -13.30 0.74
C MET A 416 13.64 -12.66 1.22
N GLY A 417 12.95 -13.17 2.23
CA GLY A 417 11.70 -12.64 2.77
C GLY A 417 11.83 -11.29 3.49
N ASN A 418 10.72 -10.54 3.53
CA ASN A 418 10.55 -9.32 4.32
C ASN A 418 9.32 -9.41 5.25
N ALA A 419 9.29 -8.59 6.30
CA ALA A 419 8.11 -8.35 7.13
C ALA A 419 8.21 -7.01 7.85
N ASP A 420 7.04 -6.47 8.23
CA ASP A 420 6.92 -5.23 8.98
C ASP A 420 6.56 -5.53 10.43
N TYR A 421 7.10 -4.74 11.35
CA TYR A 421 6.84 -4.89 12.78
C TYR A 421 6.77 -3.53 13.47
N GLU A 422 5.76 -3.35 14.31
CA GLU A 422 5.51 -2.08 14.98
C GLU A 422 6.02 -2.11 16.43
N LEU A 423 6.66 -1.01 16.86
CA LEU A 423 7.30 -0.86 18.16
C LEU A 423 6.93 0.47 18.80
N GLU A 424 6.58 0.47 20.09
CA GLU A 424 6.54 1.71 20.86
C GLU A 424 7.96 2.32 21.00
N SER A 425 8.03 3.59 21.40
CA SER A 425 9.34 4.21 21.65
C SER A 425 10.09 3.51 22.79
N GLY A 426 11.37 3.21 22.60
CA GLY A 426 12.15 2.51 23.62
C GLY A 426 13.47 1.92 23.14
N ASP A 427 14.08 1.14 24.03
CA ASP A 427 15.28 0.35 23.78
C ASP A 427 14.90 -1.13 23.67
N TYR A 428 15.39 -1.82 22.65
CA TYR A 428 15.04 -3.20 22.34
C TYR A 428 16.27 -4.08 22.11
N ASP A 429 16.23 -5.31 22.58
CA ASP A 429 17.18 -6.36 22.21
C ASP A 429 16.58 -7.20 21.08
N VAL A 430 17.39 -7.46 20.05
CA VAL A 430 17.01 -8.21 18.86
C VAL A 430 17.80 -9.50 18.80
N TYR A 431 17.07 -10.61 18.70
CA TYR A 431 17.62 -11.96 18.57
C TYR A 431 17.12 -12.56 17.26
N ILE A 432 18.03 -13.15 16.49
CA ILE A 432 17.70 -13.91 15.29
C ILE A 432 18.19 -15.33 15.48
N TYR A 433 17.29 -16.28 15.29
CA TYR A 433 17.56 -17.71 15.35
C TYR A 433 17.42 -18.35 13.97
N ASN A 434 18.18 -19.41 13.70
CA ASN A 434 17.85 -20.30 12.58
C ASN A 434 16.60 -21.10 12.96
N ALA A 435 15.52 -20.96 12.21
CA ALA A 435 14.21 -21.54 12.53
C ALA A 435 14.23 -23.08 12.53
N SER A 436 15.06 -23.69 11.67
CA SER A 436 15.19 -25.15 11.58
C SER A 436 15.92 -25.77 12.77
N THR A 437 16.94 -25.08 13.30
CA THR A 437 17.83 -25.63 14.34
C THR A 437 17.57 -25.04 15.74
N GLY A 438 16.94 -23.87 15.83
CA GLY A 438 16.80 -23.07 17.05
C GLY A 438 18.12 -22.46 17.54
N GLU A 439 19.15 -22.45 16.70
CA GLU A 439 20.45 -21.85 17.05
C GLU A 439 20.37 -20.32 16.98
N LEU A 440 20.83 -19.63 18.02
CA LEU A 440 20.99 -18.18 18.01
C LEU A 440 22.12 -17.81 17.05
N ILE A 441 21.81 -17.01 16.03
CA ILE A 441 22.75 -16.65 14.98
C ILE A 441 23.15 -15.16 14.99
N ILE A 442 22.26 -14.27 15.46
CA ILE A 442 22.55 -12.85 15.67
C ILE A 442 21.94 -12.39 16.99
N GLU A 443 22.69 -11.60 17.75
CA GLU A 443 22.25 -10.87 18.95
C GLU A 443 22.72 -9.42 18.83
N THR A 444 21.79 -8.48 18.91
CA THR A 444 22.09 -7.03 18.84
C THR A 444 21.03 -6.21 19.57
N SER A 445 21.15 -4.90 19.49
CA SER A 445 20.31 -3.92 20.17
C SER A 445 19.86 -2.82 19.23
N LEU A 446 18.59 -2.45 19.32
CA LEU A 446 18.08 -1.15 18.88
C LEU A 446 17.98 -0.24 20.09
N ARG A 447 18.46 1.00 19.97
CA ARG A 447 18.52 1.94 21.07
C ARG A 447 17.95 3.28 20.63
N GLY A 448 17.11 3.86 21.46
CA GLY A 448 16.47 5.15 21.24
C GLY A 448 15.48 5.14 20.08
N ILE A 449 14.69 4.08 19.93
CA ILE A 449 13.60 4.07 18.94
C ILE A 449 12.56 5.11 19.35
N GLU A 450 12.21 6.01 18.45
CA GLU A 450 11.23 7.09 18.67
C GLU A 450 9.98 6.91 17.79
N LYS A 451 8.85 7.48 18.21
CA LYS A 451 7.60 7.45 17.44
C LYS A 451 7.81 8.11 16.07
N GLY A 452 7.20 7.56 15.03
CA GLY A 452 7.36 8.03 13.66
C GLY A 452 8.65 7.57 12.96
N GLU A 453 9.57 6.90 13.64
CA GLU A 453 10.74 6.32 12.98
C GLU A 453 10.34 5.11 12.13
N VAL A 454 10.92 5.00 10.94
CA VAL A 454 10.88 3.78 10.12
C VAL A 454 12.31 3.25 9.99
N VAL A 455 12.56 2.03 10.43
CA VAL A 455 13.90 1.43 10.53
C VAL A 455 13.99 0.17 9.70
N ASN A 456 14.96 0.09 8.79
CA ASN A 456 15.28 -1.14 8.06
C ASN A 456 16.30 -1.99 8.84
N LEU A 457 15.98 -3.27 9.02
CA LEU A 457 16.88 -4.31 9.54
C LEU A 457 17.13 -5.37 8.46
N ILE A 458 18.34 -5.42 7.93
CA ILE A 458 18.70 -6.36 6.86
C ILE A 458 19.72 -7.36 7.40
N ALA A 459 19.31 -8.62 7.54
CA ALA A 459 20.17 -9.70 7.98
C ALA A 459 20.96 -10.26 6.78
N THR A 460 22.28 -10.34 6.86
CA THR A 460 23.16 -10.74 5.75
C THR A 460 24.25 -11.71 6.22
N ASP A 461 24.91 -12.35 5.27
CA ASP A 461 26.19 -13.01 5.53
C ASP A 461 27.27 -12.02 6.00
N TYR A 462 28.42 -12.53 6.43
CA TYR A 462 29.61 -11.70 6.55
C TYR A 462 30.06 -11.21 5.17
N THR A 463 30.76 -10.06 5.11
CA THR A 463 31.31 -9.52 3.85
C THR A 463 32.17 -10.52 3.05
N TYR A 464 32.80 -11.50 3.72
CA TYR A 464 33.59 -12.58 3.09
C TYR A 464 32.86 -13.93 3.04
N GLY A 465 31.54 -13.93 3.24
CA GLY A 465 30.65 -15.09 3.16
C GLY A 465 30.44 -15.80 4.50
N GLY A 466 29.23 -16.33 4.68
CA GLY A 466 28.82 -17.13 5.84
C GLY A 466 28.97 -16.42 7.18
N THR A 467 29.32 -17.19 8.23
CA THR A 467 29.43 -16.67 9.60
C THR A 467 30.69 -15.81 9.85
N PRO A 468 30.63 -14.83 10.79
CA PRO A 468 29.46 -14.44 11.56
C PRO A 468 28.48 -13.61 10.73
N TYR A 469 27.19 -13.93 10.82
CA TYR A 469 26.14 -13.17 10.15
C TYR A 469 26.01 -11.77 10.74
N GLN A 470 25.46 -10.83 9.97
CA GLN A 470 25.37 -9.43 10.34
C GLN A 470 23.92 -8.96 10.26
N LEU A 471 23.53 -8.03 11.14
CA LEU A 471 22.28 -7.28 11.02
C LEU A 471 22.64 -5.82 10.77
N HIS A 472 22.26 -5.32 9.61
CA HIS A 472 22.45 -3.93 9.24
C HIS A 472 21.20 -3.13 9.60
N THR A 473 21.39 -2.03 10.33
CA THR A 473 20.31 -1.14 10.77
C THR A 473 20.41 0.18 10.02
N TYR A 474 19.32 0.59 9.38
CA TYR A 474 19.20 1.89 8.71
C TYR A 474 17.97 2.61 9.21
N TYR A 475 18.18 3.82 9.70
CA TYR A 475 17.10 4.74 10.01
C TYR A 475 16.75 5.48 8.71
N ASN A 476 15.49 5.41 8.29
CA ASN A 476 15.01 6.19 7.17
C ASN A 476 14.78 7.62 7.69
N GLU A 477 15.78 8.48 7.54
CA GLU A 477 15.72 9.91 7.93
C GLU A 477 15.09 10.75 6.84
#